data_AF-A0A1G4S8N4-F1
#
_entry.id   AF-A0A1G4S8N4-F1
#
_cell.length_a   1.000
_cell.length_b   1.000
_cell.length_c   1.000
_cell.angle_alpha   90.00
_cell.angle_beta   90.00
_cell.angle_gamma   90.00
#
_symmetry.space_group_name_H-M   'P 1'
#
loop_
_entity.id
_entity.type
_entity.pdbx_description
1 polymer ?
#
loop_
_entity_poly.entity_id
_entity_poly.type
_entity_poly.pdbx_seq_one_letter_code
_entity_poly.pdbx_strand_id
1 'polypeptide(L)' 'MVDDVLKVSGTDGLRVGDSSTMPRITTGNTMALCVVIGEGAAGSNRASHCLMA' A
#
# COMPACT_ATOMS: atom_id res chain seq x y z
N MET A 1 -0.09 -11.95 3.43
CA MET A 1 1.09 -11.06 3.40
C MET A 1 0.94 -10.15 2.20
N VAL A 2 1.54 -8.96 2.25
CA VAL A 2 1.49 -7.96 1.18
C VAL A 2 2.90 -7.72 0.66
N ASP A 3 3.04 -7.44 -0.64
CA ASP A 3 4.32 -7.15 -1.29
C ASP A 3 4.70 -5.66 -1.12
N ASP A 4 5.93 -5.27 -1.48
CA ASP A 4 6.45 -3.88 -1.37
C ASP A 4 5.60 -2.84 -2.13
N VAL A 5 4.86 -3.28 -3.16
CA VAL A 5 3.91 -2.46 -3.93
C VAL A 5 2.48 -2.48 -3.36
N LEU A 6 2.31 -2.91 -2.11
CA LEU A 6 1.05 -3.00 -1.39
C LEU A 6 0.02 -3.96 -2.02
N LYS A 7 0.48 -4.91 -2.86
CA LYS A 7 -0.36 -5.95 -3.47
C LYS A 7 -0.46 -7.17 -2.56
N VAL A 8 -1.66 -7.75 -2.46
CA VAL A 8 -1.92 -8.92 -1.62
C VAL A 8 -1.40 -10.17 -2.32
N SER A 9 -0.48 -10.89 -1.68
CA SER A 9 0.03 -12.14 -2.24
C SER A 9 -1.11 -13.19 -2.29
N GLY A 10 -1.37 -13.74 -3.48
CA GLY A 10 -2.42 -14.74 -3.71
C GLY A 10 -3.75 -14.21 -4.27
N THR A 11 -3.89 -12.88 -4.41
CA THR A 11 -5.07 -12.26 -5.05
C THR A 11 -4.64 -11.22 -6.07
N ASP A 12 -5.07 -11.38 -7.32
CA ASP A 12 -4.81 -10.38 -8.36
C ASP A 12 -5.74 -9.17 -8.24
N GLY A 13 -5.16 -7.97 -8.41
CA GLY A 13 -5.89 -6.69 -8.38
C GLY A 13 -6.19 -6.13 -6.98
N LEU A 14 -5.97 -6.89 -5.90
CA LEU A 14 -6.23 -6.41 -4.53
C LEU A 14 -4.98 -5.78 -3.91
N ARG A 15 -5.13 -4.56 -3.38
CA ARG A 15 -4.08 -3.84 -2.65
C ARG A 15 -4.60 -3.37 -1.29
N VAL A 16 -3.74 -3.37 -0.28
CA VAL A 16 -4.06 -2.92 1.08
C VAL A 16 -3.08 -1.81 1.47
N GLY A 17 -3.58 -0.62 1.76
CA GLY A 17 -2.77 0.56 2.11
C GLY A 17 -3.09 1.06 3.51
N ASP A 18 -3.06 0.17 4.51
CA ASP A 18 -3.42 0.49 5.90
C ASP A 18 -2.29 0.13 6.88
N SER A 19 -2.53 0.39 8.17
CA SER A 19 -1.58 0.09 9.25
C SER A 19 -1.23 -1.40 9.41
N SER A 20 -2.02 -2.32 8.85
CA SER A 20 -1.75 -3.77 8.94
C SER A 20 -0.58 -4.22 8.05
N THR A 21 -0.22 -3.40 7.07
CA THR A 21 0.94 -3.64 6.19
C THR A 21 2.27 -3.24 6.83
N MET A 22 2.24 -2.54 7.97
CA MET A 22 3.45 -2.09 8.64
C MET A 22 4.19 -3.27 9.28
N PRO A 23 5.49 -3.49 8.97
CA PRO A 23 6.26 -4.62 9.52
C PRO A 23 6.54 -4.48 11.03
N ARG A 24 6.32 -3.28 11.60
CA ARG A 24 6.50 -2.97 13.01
C ARG A 24 5.62 -1.77 13.36
N ILE A 25 4.97 -1.82 14.53
CA ILE A 25 4.24 -0.68 15.07
C ILE A 25 5.25 0.46 15.28
N THR A 26 5.10 1.55 14.53
CA THR A 26 5.99 2.70 14.65
C THR A 26 5.66 3.46 15.94
N THR A 27 6.65 3.80 16.76
CA THR A 27 6.50 4.56 18.02
C THR A 27 6.04 6.02 17.85
N GLY A 28 5.58 6.40 16.65
CA GLY A 28 5.09 7.73 16.28
C GLY A 28 3.59 7.77 15.97
N ASN A 29 3.14 8.84 15.31
CA ASN A 29 1.72 9.01 14.93
C ASN A 29 1.34 8.08 13.76
N THR A 30 0.47 7.11 14.03
CA THR A 30 -0.09 6.17 13.04
C THR A 30 -0.74 6.88 11.85
N MET A 31 -1.39 8.03 12.07
CA MET A 31 -2.07 8.78 11.01
C MET A 31 -1.10 9.29 9.95
N ALA A 32 0.03 9.88 10.35
CA ALA A 32 1.02 10.40 9.40
C ALA A 32 1.60 9.28 8.51
N LEU A 33 1.82 8.11 9.11
CA LEU A 33 2.37 6.97 8.39
C LEU A 33 1.33 6.31 7.47
N CYS A 34 0.06 6.18 7.90
CA CYS A 34 -1.02 5.71 7.04
C CYS A 34 -1.23 6.60 5.81
N VAL A 35 -1.08 7.92 5.95
CA VAL A 35 -1.18 8.85 4.81
C VAL A 35 -0.07 8.57 3.79
N VAL A 36 1.17 8.41 4.23
CA VAL A 36 2.31 8.11 3.33
C VAL A 36 2.15 6.76 2.61
N ILE A 37 1.68 5.73 3.32
CA ILE A 37 1.38 4.42 2.72
C ILE A 37 0.24 4.53 1.70
N GLY A 38 -0.81 5.31 2.02
CA GLY A 38 -1.93 5.57 1.11
C GLY A 38 -1.51 6.34 -0.15
N GLU A 39 -0.61 7.31 -0.03
CA GLU A 39 -0.03 8.02 -1.18
C GLU A 39 0.82 7.09 -2.07
N GLY A 40 1.63 6.20 -1.48
CA GLY A 40 2.32 5.14 -2.22
C GLY A 40 1.36 4.18 -2.93
N ALA A 41 0.29 3.78 -2.20
CA ALA A 41 -0.99 3.29 -2.70
C ALA A 41 -1.39 3.87 -4.06
N ALA A 42 -1.72 5.16 -3.99
CA ALA A 42 -2.23 6.01 -5.06
C ALA A 42 -1.24 6.21 -6.23
N GLY A 43 0.06 6.15 -5.97
CA GLY A 43 1.07 6.17 -7.03
C GLY A 43 1.13 4.84 -7.80
N SER A 44 1.14 3.73 -7.08
CA SER A 44 1.28 2.37 -7.65
C SER A 44 0.04 1.94 -8.46
N ASN A 45 -1.16 2.21 -7.96
CA ASN A 45 -2.40 1.95 -8.70
C ASN A 45 -2.55 2.86 -9.93
N ARG A 46 -2.08 4.12 -9.89
CA ARG A 46 -2.02 4.98 -11.08
C ARG A 46 -1.03 4.48 -12.14
N ALA A 47 0.15 4.02 -11.72
CA ALA A 47 1.13 3.40 -12.61
C ALA A 47 0.56 2.11 -13.25
N SER A 48 -0.11 1.29 -12.45
CA SER A 48 -0.75 0.05 -12.94
C SER A 48 -1.90 0.34 -13.93
N HIS A 49 -2.69 1.38 -13.69
CA HIS A 49 -3.76 1.79 -14.60
C HIS A 49 -3.22 2.36 -15.92
N CYS A 50 -2.08 3.07 -15.88
CA CYS A 50 -1.41 3.55 -17.09
C CYS A 50 -0.79 2.40 -17.92
N LEU A 51 -0.40 1.29 -17.29
CA LEU A 51 0.10 0.10 -17.97
C LEU A 51 -1.02 -0.74 -18.63
N MET A 52 -2.29 -0.46 -18.32
CA MET A 52 -3.46 -1.15 -18.88
C MET A 52 -4.19 -0.35 -19.98
N ALA A 53 -3.73 0.88 -20.28
CA ALA A 53 -4.27 1.75 -21.33
C ALA A 53 -3.33 1.78 -22.55
#